data_AF-A0A9W9Z8Z4-F1
#
_entry.id   AF-A0A9W9Z8Z4-F1
#
_cell.length_a   1.000
_cell.length_b   1.000
_cell.length_c   1.000
_cell.angle_alpha   90.00
_cell.angle_beta   90.00
_cell.angle_gamma   90.00
#
_symmetry.space_group_name_H-M   'P 1'
#
loop_
_entity.id
_entity.type
_entity.pdbx_description
1 polymer ?
#
loop_
_entity_poly.entity_id
_entity_poly.type
_entity_poly.pdbx_seq_one_letter_code
_entity_poly.pdbx_strand_id
1 'polypeptide(L)'
;MREDIYSESMSPLDHFIRDLDERKGKIPCCQEVTDIQSSVENVLKDLLLEVEKVHPFLKTTLINSGSFYEGTKIGQPDEFDYFVQLDNLSEPTDVLVDELSRSNVVVIPTVSGFTKLQKGFRKTRVSLCPNFDWKGRVKEPFVTTFNIKAKGFEAYGMKVSRVSKTHGPAYCLELEWTGGNLYRGLKISVDLSLAVKINFRSATMDLDLETPAGKVIKSLLDSLPYYYAVSAYNHLFDDCPDDESSDLFQ
;
A
#
# COMPACT_ATOMS: atom_id res chain seq x y z
N MET A 1 31.66 46.80 1.84
CA MET A 1 30.24 46.92 1.47
C MET A 1 29.78 45.54 1.03
N ARG A 2 29.04 44.83 1.89
CA ARG A 2 28.29 43.63 1.51
C ARG A 2 26.83 44.06 1.59
N GLU A 3 26.16 43.98 0.45
CA GLU A 3 24.76 44.33 0.28
C GLU A 3 23.90 43.44 1.17
N ASP A 4 22.94 44.08 1.83
CA ASP A 4 21.93 43.46 2.66
C ASP A 4 21.09 42.50 1.81
N ILE A 5 20.99 41.26 2.28
CA ILE A 5 20.12 40.23 1.71
C ILE A 5 18.69 40.69 1.93
N TYR A 6 17.94 40.84 0.82
CA TYR A 6 16.52 41.15 0.78
C TYR A 6 15.72 40.29 1.77
N SER A 7 15.22 40.93 2.84
CA SER A 7 14.07 40.45 3.58
C SER A 7 12.83 40.79 2.75
N GLU A 8 12.38 39.87 1.88
CA GLU A 8 11.06 40.00 1.26
C GLU A 8 9.99 40.06 2.36
N SER A 9 9.41 41.25 2.57
CA SER A 9 8.28 41.42 3.47
C SER A 9 7.10 40.67 2.88
N MET A 10 6.65 39.61 3.56
CA MET A 10 5.48 38.83 3.17
C MET A 10 4.26 39.73 2.91
N SER A 11 3.52 39.46 1.84
CA SER A 11 2.32 40.22 1.51
C SER A 11 1.18 39.93 2.51
N PRO A 12 0.15 40.78 2.57
CA PRO A 12 -1.05 40.49 3.35
C PRO A 12 -1.72 39.15 2.97
N LEU A 13 -1.63 38.75 1.70
CA LEU A 13 -2.13 37.46 1.22
C LEU A 13 -1.29 36.30 1.80
N ASP A 14 0.04 36.43 1.82
CA ASP A 14 0.93 35.41 2.38
C ASP A 14 0.68 35.24 3.88
N HIS A 15 0.48 36.34 4.60
CA HIS A 15 0.09 36.30 6.01
C HIS A 15 -1.26 35.62 6.21
N PHE A 16 -2.24 35.88 5.36
CA PHE A 16 -3.56 35.25 5.43
C PHE A 16 -3.52 33.75 5.13
N ILE A 17 -2.79 33.34 4.08
CA ILE A 17 -2.63 31.92 3.72
C ILE A 17 -1.89 31.17 4.84
N ARG A 18 -0.80 31.74 5.37
CA ARG A 18 -0.07 31.15 6.49
C ARG A 18 -0.95 31.01 7.72
N ASP A 19 -1.75 32.03 8.01
CA ASP A 19 -2.66 32.01 9.15
C ASP A 19 -3.78 30.97 9.01
N LEU A 20 -4.33 30.81 7.80
CA LEU A 20 -5.27 29.74 7.49
C LEU A 20 -4.63 28.36 7.66
N ASP A 21 -3.42 28.17 7.14
CA ASP A 21 -2.67 26.91 7.25
C ASP A 21 -2.38 26.56 8.73
N GLU A 22 -1.85 27.51 9.49
CA GLU A 22 -1.47 27.33 10.90
C GLU A 22 -2.67 27.16 11.84
N ARG A 23 -3.79 27.85 11.60
CA ARG A 23 -4.92 27.90 12.55
C ARG A 23 -6.12 27.05 12.15
N LYS A 24 -6.30 26.74 10.86
CA LYS A 24 -7.49 26.04 10.36
C LYS A 24 -7.18 24.82 9.49
N GLY A 25 -6.02 24.81 8.83
CA GLY A 25 -5.61 23.73 7.93
C GLY A 25 -5.08 22.52 8.68
N LYS A 26 -4.09 22.72 9.56
CA LYS A 26 -3.34 21.63 10.17
C LYS A 26 -4.12 20.88 11.25
N ILE A 27 -3.88 19.57 11.31
CA ILE A 27 -4.28 18.75 12.45
C ILE A 27 -3.63 19.33 13.73
N PRO A 28 -4.38 19.52 14.81
CA PRO A 28 -3.82 19.96 16.08
C PRO A 28 -2.70 19.02 16.56
N CYS A 29 -1.54 19.58 16.91
CA CYS A 29 -0.47 18.83 17.56
C CYS A 29 -0.82 18.63 19.04
N CYS A 30 -1.64 17.63 19.35
CA CYS A 30 -2.03 17.30 20.72
C CYS A 30 -1.86 15.80 21.01
N GLN A 31 -1.80 15.46 22.30
CA GLN A 31 -1.61 14.09 22.76
C GLN A 31 -2.67 13.14 22.20
N GLU A 32 -3.93 13.58 22.10
CA GLU A 32 -5.02 12.74 21.58
C GLU A 32 -4.79 12.34 20.11
N VAL A 33 -4.17 13.19 19.29
CA VAL A 33 -3.79 12.83 17.91
C VAL A 33 -2.68 11.78 17.89
N THR A 34 -1.68 11.92 18.76
CA THR A 34 -0.61 10.91 18.92
C THR A 34 -1.16 9.58 19.43
N ASP A 35 -2.14 9.62 20.33
CA ASP A 35 -2.82 8.45 20.86
C ASP A 35 -3.66 7.76 19.77
N ILE A 36 -4.38 8.52 18.95
CA ILE A 36 -5.11 8.02 17.79
C ILE A 36 -4.16 7.31 16.82
N GLN A 37 -3.08 7.98 16.40
CA GLN A 37 -2.08 7.39 15.49
C GLN A 37 -1.53 6.08 16.06
N SER A 38 -1.04 6.11 17.30
CA SER A 38 -0.46 4.92 17.95
C SER A 38 -1.48 3.78 18.07
N SER A 39 -2.74 4.12 18.33
CA SER A 39 -3.82 3.13 18.45
C SER A 39 -4.19 2.53 17.11
N VAL A 40 -4.25 3.31 16.02
CA VAL A 40 -4.41 2.78 14.65
C VAL A 40 -3.29 1.80 14.34
N GLU A 41 -2.03 2.19 14.57
CA GLU A 41 -0.88 1.33 14.30
C GLU A 41 -0.91 0.03 15.11
N ASN A 42 -1.31 0.09 16.39
CA ASN A 42 -1.39 -1.09 17.25
C ASN A 42 -2.53 -2.04 16.85
N VAL A 43 -3.71 -1.50 16.49
CA VAL A 43 -4.82 -2.28 15.93
C VAL A 43 -4.35 -3.02 14.68
N LEU A 44 -3.70 -2.32 13.75
CA LEU A 44 -3.22 -2.92 12.51
C LEU A 44 -2.16 -3.99 12.77
N LYS A 45 -1.18 -3.73 13.64
CA LYS A 45 -0.15 -4.72 14.02
C LYS A 45 -0.78 -6.00 14.58
N ASP A 46 -1.74 -5.88 15.50
CA ASP A 46 -2.41 -7.05 16.08
C ASP A 46 -3.21 -7.85 15.03
N LEU A 47 -3.95 -7.16 14.16
CA LEU A 47 -4.72 -7.81 13.09
C LEU A 47 -3.81 -8.49 12.07
N LEU A 48 -2.71 -7.85 11.68
CA LEU A 48 -1.73 -8.42 10.76
C LEU A 48 -1.00 -9.62 11.38
N LEU A 49 -0.68 -9.58 12.67
CA LEU A 49 -0.13 -10.72 13.40
C LEU A 49 -1.10 -11.91 13.42
N GLU A 50 -2.41 -11.67 13.53
CA GLU A 50 -3.41 -12.74 13.41
C GLU A 50 -3.47 -13.32 12.00
N VAL A 51 -3.30 -12.50 10.95
CA VAL A 51 -3.16 -13.00 9.57
C VAL A 51 -1.92 -13.87 9.43
N GLU A 52 -0.77 -13.44 9.94
CA GLU A 52 0.48 -14.22 9.92
C GLU A 52 0.33 -15.56 10.67
N LYS A 53 -0.34 -15.59 11.83
CA LYS A 53 -0.58 -16.83 12.58
C LYS A 53 -1.38 -17.86 11.78
N VAL A 54 -2.36 -17.42 10.99
CA VAL A 54 -3.19 -18.30 10.14
C VAL A 54 -2.45 -18.65 8.86
N HIS A 55 -1.73 -17.69 8.28
CA HIS A 55 -0.99 -17.81 7.03
C HIS A 55 0.44 -17.28 7.21
N PRO A 56 1.39 -18.09 7.72
CA PRO A 56 2.76 -17.63 7.99
C PRO A 56 3.51 -17.09 6.77
N PHE A 57 3.08 -17.48 5.57
CA PHE A 57 3.61 -16.93 4.32
C PHE A 57 3.24 -15.47 4.10
N LEU A 58 2.07 -15.03 4.60
CA LEU A 58 1.60 -13.65 4.56
C LEU A 58 2.15 -12.84 5.73
N LYS A 59 3.37 -13.12 6.17
CA LYS A 59 4.10 -12.26 7.10
C LYS A 59 4.23 -10.86 6.50
N THR A 60 3.95 -9.84 7.31
CA THR A 60 3.85 -8.47 6.82
C THR A 60 4.65 -7.47 7.63
N THR A 61 5.15 -6.44 6.94
CA THR A 61 5.65 -5.21 7.56
C THR A 61 4.73 -4.04 7.18
N LEU A 62 4.32 -3.24 8.17
CA LEU A 62 3.52 -2.04 7.96
C LEU A 62 4.43 -0.85 7.64
N ILE A 63 4.11 -0.13 6.57
CA ILE A 63 4.86 1.05 6.12
C ILE A 63 3.92 2.24 6.08
N ASN A 64 4.30 3.28 6.81
CA ASN A 64 3.58 4.55 6.90
C ASN A 64 3.61 5.28 5.55
N SER A 65 2.46 5.74 5.07
CA SER A 65 2.32 6.43 3.78
C SER A 65 1.21 7.48 3.83
N GLY A 66 1.14 8.32 2.80
CA GLY A 66 0.01 9.23 2.61
C GLY A 66 0.08 10.46 3.50
N SER A 67 -0.95 11.29 3.34
CA SER A 67 -0.90 12.70 3.77
C SER A 67 -0.68 12.90 5.27
N PHE A 68 -1.19 11.98 6.10
CA PHE A 68 -1.00 12.05 7.56
C PHE A 68 0.48 11.98 7.93
N TYR A 69 1.18 10.98 7.39
CA TYR A 69 2.59 10.73 7.69
C TYR A 69 3.54 11.66 6.94
N GLU A 70 3.11 12.21 5.80
CA GLU A 70 3.82 13.25 5.05
C GLU A 70 3.66 14.65 5.67
N GLY A 71 2.81 14.81 6.69
CA GLY A 71 2.55 16.09 7.35
C GLY A 71 1.74 17.06 6.50
N THR A 72 1.05 16.57 5.47
CA THR A 72 0.24 17.35 4.53
C THR A 72 -1.27 17.17 4.77
N LYS A 73 -1.68 16.26 5.67
CA LYS A 73 -3.08 16.06 6.03
C LYS A 73 -3.64 17.31 6.71
N ILE A 74 -4.82 17.69 6.24
CA ILE A 74 -5.58 18.82 6.76
C ILE A 74 -6.83 18.34 7.52
N GLY A 75 -7.26 19.12 8.50
CA GLY A 75 -8.48 18.86 9.25
C GLY A 75 -8.29 17.91 10.44
N GLN A 76 -8.90 16.73 10.37
CA GLN A 76 -8.96 15.75 11.46
C GLN A 76 -8.03 14.57 11.20
N PRO A 77 -7.59 13.84 12.24
CA PRO A 77 -6.83 12.59 12.09
C PRO A 77 -7.78 11.43 11.72
N ASP A 78 -8.52 11.59 10.63
CA ASP A 78 -9.62 10.71 10.20
C ASP A 78 -9.27 9.77 9.04
N GLU A 79 -8.03 9.81 8.57
CA GLU A 79 -7.56 9.04 7.41
C GLU A 79 -6.09 8.67 7.56
N PHE A 80 -5.79 7.39 7.35
CA PHE A 80 -4.43 6.85 7.39
C PHE A 80 -4.21 5.89 6.23
N ASP A 81 -3.09 6.06 5.53
CA ASP A 81 -2.69 5.20 4.43
C ASP A 81 -1.47 4.37 4.84
N TYR A 82 -1.48 3.09 4.47
CA TYR A 82 -0.34 2.21 4.69
C TYR A 82 -0.08 1.31 3.49
N PHE A 83 1.21 1.09 3.21
CA PHE A 83 1.61 -0.11 2.49
C PHE A 83 1.77 -1.26 3.49
N VAL A 84 1.21 -2.41 3.11
CA VAL A 84 1.38 -3.68 3.83
C VAL A 84 2.34 -4.51 2.99
N GLN A 85 3.62 -4.44 3.34
CA GLN A 85 4.67 -5.18 2.64
C GLN A 85 4.54 -6.68 2.95
N LEU A 86 4.51 -7.52 1.92
CA LEU A 86 4.55 -8.98 2.06
C LEU A 86 6.00 -9.43 2.10
N ASP A 87 6.51 -9.72 3.30
CA ASP A 87 7.95 -9.94 3.54
C ASP A 87 8.49 -11.14 2.74
N ASN A 88 7.78 -12.27 2.77
CA ASN A 88 8.22 -13.49 2.07
C ASN A 88 8.09 -13.39 0.54
N LEU A 89 7.40 -12.37 0.04
CA LEU A 89 7.33 -12.05 -1.39
C LEU A 89 8.29 -10.92 -1.78
N SER A 90 8.98 -10.33 -0.80
CA SER A 90 9.96 -9.26 -1.01
C SER A 90 11.41 -9.78 -1.01
N GLU A 91 11.59 -11.08 -0.81
CA GLU A 91 12.89 -11.75 -0.85
C GLU A 91 13.26 -12.17 -2.29
N PRO A 92 14.41 -11.75 -2.85
CA PRO A 92 14.80 -12.04 -4.23
C PRO A 92 14.77 -13.52 -4.61
N THR A 93 15.06 -14.41 -3.66
CA THR A 93 15.11 -15.85 -3.91
C THR A 93 13.73 -16.47 -4.04
N ASP A 94 12.69 -15.77 -3.58
CA ASP A 94 11.32 -16.28 -3.50
C ASP A 94 10.39 -15.69 -4.55
N VAL A 95 10.81 -14.67 -5.30
CA VAL A 95 10.01 -14.06 -6.36
C VAL A 95 10.76 -13.83 -7.67
N LEU A 96 10.02 -13.97 -8.75
CA LEU A 96 10.33 -13.51 -10.09
C LEU A 96 9.46 -12.29 -10.37
N VAL A 97 10.00 -11.33 -11.10
CA VAL A 97 9.25 -10.15 -11.55
C VAL A 97 9.26 -10.18 -13.06
N ASP A 98 8.08 -10.11 -13.65
CA ASP A 98 7.93 -9.96 -15.10
C ASP A 98 7.19 -8.67 -15.43
N GLU A 99 7.52 -8.10 -16.58
CA GLU A 99 6.90 -6.87 -17.05
C GLU A 99 5.72 -7.21 -17.97
N LEU A 100 4.60 -6.53 -17.73
CA LEU A 100 3.44 -6.58 -18.60
C LEU A 100 3.30 -5.22 -19.31
N SER A 101 2.63 -5.22 -20.46
CA SER A 101 2.36 -3.99 -21.19
C SER A 101 1.71 -2.91 -20.30
N ARG A 102 2.00 -1.64 -20.61
CA ARG A 102 1.44 -0.45 -19.94
C ARG A 102 1.90 -0.23 -18.49
N SER A 103 3.20 -0.41 -18.20
CA SER A 103 3.81 -0.13 -16.88
C SER A 103 3.26 -1.01 -15.75
N ASN A 104 2.80 -2.21 -16.09
CA ASN A 104 2.35 -3.20 -15.11
C ASN A 104 3.49 -4.17 -14.80
N VAL A 105 3.60 -4.57 -13.54
CA VAL A 105 4.54 -5.61 -13.13
C VAL A 105 3.76 -6.77 -12.52
N VAL A 106 4.15 -7.99 -12.85
CA VAL A 106 3.64 -9.19 -12.19
C VAL A 106 4.73 -9.76 -11.29
N VAL A 107 4.36 -10.03 -10.04
CA VAL A 107 5.22 -10.71 -9.07
C VAL A 107 4.77 -12.15 -8.98
N ILE A 108 5.66 -13.07 -9.36
CA ILE A 108 5.41 -14.50 -9.42
C ILE A 108 6.32 -15.19 -8.41
N PRO A 109 5.81 -16.00 -7.46
CA PRO A 109 6.67 -16.76 -6.57
C PRO A 109 7.56 -17.75 -7.34
N THR A 110 8.85 -17.87 -6.96
CA THR A 110 9.73 -18.95 -7.44
C THR A 110 9.24 -20.31 -6.91
N VAL A 111 9.85 -21.42 -7.35
CA VAL A 111 9.57 -22.76 -6.77
C VAL A 111 9.70 -22.77 -5.24
N SER A 112 10.71 -22.07 -4.72
CA SER A 112 10.94 -21.92 -3.28
C SER A 112 9.80 -21.14 -2.62
N GLY A 113 9.49 -19.95 -3.13
CA GLY A 113 8.41 -19.11 -2.64
C GLY A 113 7.05 -19.83 -2.69
N PHE A 114 6.79 -20.53 -3.78
CA PHE A 114 5.56 -21.30 -3.97
C PHE A 114 5.45 -22.49 -3.02
N THR A 115 6.56 -23.18 -2.72
CA THR A 115 6.58 -24.25 -1.72
C THR A 115 6.27 -23.72 -0.32
N LYS A 116 6.79 -22.53 0.03
CA LYS A 116 6.46 -21.85 1.30
C LYS A 116 4.98 -21.45 1.34
N LEU A 117 4.47 -20.89 0.24
CA LEU A 117 3.05 -20.54 0.07
C LEU A 117 2.15 -21.78 0.23
N GLN A 118 2.43 -22.87 -0.50
CA GLN A 118 1.65 -24.11 -0.41
C GLN A 118 1.70 -24.76 0.98
N LYS A 119 2.84 -24.74 1.68
CA LYS A 119 2.91 -25.24 3.06
C LYS A 119 2.01 -24.44 4.01
N GLY A 120 1.83 -23.13 3.74
CA GLY A 120 0.89 -22.27 4.45
C GLY A 120 -0.58 -22.49 4.10
N PHE A 121 -0.88 -22.96 2.88
CA PHE A 121 -2.24 -23.23 2.40
C PHE A 121 -2.50 -24.74 2.25
N ARG A 122 -3.13 -25.37 3.26
CA ARG A 122 -3.47 -26.81 3.20
C ARG A 122 -4.34 -27.11 1.98
N LYS A 123 -3.75 -27.86 1.03
CA LYS A 123 -4.33 -28.41 -0.22
C LYS A 123 -4.39 -27.44 -1.40
N THR A 124 -3.33 -27.40 -2.21
CA THR A 124 -3.47 -27.33 -3.67
C THR A 124 -2.19 -27.81 -4.35
N ARG A 125 -2.28 -28.85 -5.18
CA ARG A 125 -1.20 -29.28 -6.10
C ARG A 125 -1.40 -28.58 -7.43
N VAL A 126 -0.48 -27.74 -7.88
CA VAL A 126 -0.34 -27.33 -9.30
C VAL A 126 1.12 -26.97 -9.59
N SER A 127 1.56 -27.23 -10.82
CA SER A 127 2.87 -26.95 -11.42
C SER A 127 3.24 -25.46 -11.46
N LEU A 128 4.54 -25.17 -11.58
CA LEU A 128 5.09 -23.87 -11.97
C LEU A 128 4.29 -23.32 -13.16
N CYS A 129 3.54 -22.24 -12.97
CA CYS A 129 2.61 -21.73 -13.97
C CYS A 129 2.89 -20.24 -14.22
N PRO A 130 2.93 -19.78 -15.49
CA PRO A 130 2.84 -18.36 -15.83
C PRO A 130 1.51 -17.72 -15.36
N ASN A 131 0.52 -18.54 -14.96
CA ASN A 131 -0.80 -18.10 -14.50
C ASN A 131 -0.90 -18.10 -12.96
N PHE A 132 0.03 -17.46 -12.25
CA PHE A 132 -0.10 -17.31 -10.80
C PHE A 132 -1.26 -16.36 -10.45
N ASP A 133 -2.35 -16.94 -9.94
CA ASP A 133 -3.52 -16.18 -9.50
C ASP A 133 -3.25 -15.41 -8.20
N TRP A 134 -2.76 -14.17 -8.32
CA TRP A 134 -2.50 -13.31 -7.17
C TRP A 134 -3.75 -13.04 -6.33
N LYS A 135 -4.92 -12.96 -6.98
CA LYS A 135 -6.19 -12.67 -6.32
C LYS A 135 -6.57 -13.83 -5.39
N GLY A 136 -6.72 -15.04 -5.92
CA GLY A 136 -7.14 -16.20 -5.14
C GLY A 136 -6.06 -16.74 -4.20
N ARG A 137 -4.77 -16.53 -4.51
CA ARG A 137 -3.66 -17.11 -3.72
C ARG A 137 -3.11 -16.20 -2.63
N VAL A 138 -3.23 -14.88 -2.79
CA VAL A 138 -2.64 -13.90 -1.85
C VAL A 138 -3.71 -12.97 -1.30
N LYS A 139 -4.48 -12.30 -2.17
CA LYS A 139 -5.42 -11.26 -1.74
C LYS A 139 -6.62 -11.80 -0.99
N GLU A 140 -7.31 -12.79 -1.56
CA GLU A 140 -8.51 -13.37 -0.96
C GLU A 140 -8.20 -14.00 0.40
N PRO A 141 -7.13 -14.79 0.58
CA PRO A 141 -6.81 -15.31 1.90
C PRO A 141 -6.41 -14.24 2.91
N PHE A 142 -5.67 -13.21 2.49
CA PHE A 142 -5.33 -12.07 3.33
C PHE A 142 -6.60 -11.35 3.81
N VAL A 143 -7.43 -10.88 2.88
CA VAL A 143 -8.64 -10.10 3.18
C VAL A 143 -9.64 -10.94 3.96
N THR A 144 -9.85 -12.21 3.59
CA THR A 144 -10.78 -13.10 4.31
C THR A 144 -10.37 -13.26 5.77
N THR A 145 -9.09 -13.55 6.01
CA THR A 145 -8.57 -13.73 7.37
C THR A 145 -8.62 -12.43 8.16
N PHE A 146 -8.15 -11.34 7.54
CA PHE A 146 -8.18 -10.01 8.15
C PHE A 146 -9.60 -9.61 8.56
N ASN A 147 -10.59 -9.80 7.68
CA ASN A 147 -11.99 -9.48 7.95
C ASN A 147 -12.57 -10.31 9.11
N ILE A 148 -12.26 -11.60 9.15
CA ILE A 148 -12.69 -12.49 10.23
C ILE A 148 -12.13 -12.02 11.57
N LYS A 149 -10.86 -11.58 11.59
CA LYS A 149 -10.16 -11.15 12.80
C LYS A 149 -10.51 -9.72 13.24
N ALA A 150 -10.77 -8.84 12.29
CA ALA A 150 -11.17 -7.46 12.53
C ALA A 150 -12.62 -7.35 13.03
N LYS A 151 -13.48 -8.32 12.67
CA LYS A 151 -14.90 -8.27 13.05
C LYS A 151 -15.07 -8.29 14.57
N GLY A 152 -15.57 -7.18 15.11
CA GLY A 152 -15.78 -7.02 16.55
C GLY A 152 -14.50 -6.77 17.35
N PHE A 153 -13.38 -6.47 16.68
CA PHE A 153 -12.15 -6.08 17.36
C PHE A 153 -12.34 -4.74 18.07
N GLU A 154 -11.97 -4.72 19.35
CA GLU A 154 -11.99 -3.53 20.21
C GLU A 154 -10.83 -3.58 21.19
N ALA A 155 -9.89 -2.65 21.04
CA ALA A 155 -8.70 -2.51 21.88
C ALA A 155 -8.08 -1.12 21.65
N TYR A 156 -7.18 -0.68 22.55
CA TYR A 156 -6.45 0.59 22.40
C TYR A 156 -7.36 1.82 22.24
N GLY A 157 -8.58 1.81 22.79
CA GLY A 157 -9.54 2.89 22.56
C GLY A 157 -10.07 2.98 21.12
N MET A 158 -9.92 1.91 20.34
CA MET A 158 -10.40 1.79 18.97
C MET A 158 -11.40 0.65 18.87
N LYS A 159 -12.42 0.84 18.06
CA LYS A 159 -13.39 -0.18 17.69
C LYS A 159 -13.47 -0.29 16.18
N VAL A 160 -13.40 -1.52 15.65
CA VAL A 160 -13.67 -1.73 14.22
C VAL A 160 -15.17 -1.55 13.97
N SER A 161 -15.55 -0.47 13.29
CA SER A 161 -16.95 -0.17 12.98
C SER A 161 -17.41 -0.84 11.70
N ARG A 162 -16.53 -0.93 10.71
CA ARG A 162 -16.84 -1.58 9.43
C ARG A 162 -15.61 -2.16 8.78
N VAL A 163 -15.85 -3.27 8.12
CA VAL A 163 -14.92 -3.96 7.24
C VAL A 163 -15.47 -3.70 5.84
N SER A 164 -14.87 -2.76 5.09
CA SER A 164 -15.50 -2.13 3.91
C SER A 164 -14.72 -2.38 2.61
N LYS A 165 -15.38 -2.12 1.48
CA LYS A 165 -14.94 -2.47 0.12
C LYS A 165 -13.73 -1.65 -0.35
N THR A 166 -13.05 -2.23 -1.32
CA THR A 166 -11.84 -1.75 -2.01
C THR A 166 -12.03 -0.39 -2.69
N HIS A 167 -11.15 0.56 -2.41
CA HIS A 167 -10.93 1.77 -3.21
C HIS A 167 -9.67 1.57 -4.05
N GLY A 168 -9.82 1.25 -5.33
CA GLY A 168 -8.66 0.99 -6.21
C GLY A 168 -7.76 -0.15 -5.72
N PRO A 169 -6.46 0.08 -5.46
CA PRO A 169 -5.53 -0.93 -4.95
C PRO A 169 -5.56 -1.10 -3.43
N ALA A 170 -6.35 -0.33 -2.69
CA ALA A 170 -6.39 -0.39 -1.23
C ALA A 170 -7.61 -1.18 -0.71
N TYR A 171 -7.38 -1.92 0.37
CA TYR A 171 -8.41 -2.47 1.24
C TYR A 171 -8.69 -1.47 2.36
N CYS A 172 -9.97 -1.10 2.57
CA CYS A 172 -10.34 -0.03 3.50
C CYS A 172 -10.97 -0.60 4.79
N LEU A 173 -10.43 -0.19 5.94
CA LEU A 173 -10.92 -0.51 7.28
C LEU A 173 -11.46 0.76 7.94
N GLU A 174 -12.69 0.71 8.46
CA GLU A 174 -13.24 1.83 9.24
C GLU A 174 -13.13 1.52 10.73
N LEU A 175 -12.47 2.43 11.45
CA LEU A 175 -12.33 2.44 12.90
C LEU A 175 -13.17 3.55 13.52
N GLU A 176 -13.51 3.40 14.78
CA GLU A 176 -14.10 4.44 15.62
C GLU A 176 -13.21 4.65 16.84
N TRP A 177 -12.78 5.90 17.05
CA TRP A 177 -12.05 6.29 18.26
C TRP A 177 -13.03 6.41 19.43
N THR A 178 -12.88 5.56 20.44
CA THR A 178 -13.70 5.57 21.65
C THR A 178 -13.00 6.24 22.84
N GLY A 179 -11.71 6.52 22.71
CA GLY A 179 -10.91 7.25 23.70
C GLY A 179 -11.12 8.76 23.69
N GLY A 180 -10.36 9.44 24.56
CA GLY A 180 -10.24 10.90 24.58
C GLY A 180 -11.56 11.67 24.79
N ASN A 181 -11.50 12.98 24.50
CA ASN A 181 -12.63 13.90 24.60
C ASN A 181 -12.82 14.70 23.30
N LEU A 182 -11.73 15.11 22.64
CA LEU A 182 -11.80 15.99 21.46
C LEU A 182 -12.34 15.25 20.23
N TYR A 183 -11.89 14.02 20.04
CA TYR A 183 -12.21 13.22 18.86
C TYR A 183 -13.08 12.00 19.20
N ARG A 184 -13.66 11.92 20.41
CA ARG A 184 -14.48 10.77 20.78
C ARG A 184 -15.62 10.56 19.77
N GLY A 185 -15.73 9.34 19.26
CA GLY A 185 -16.66 8.96 18.21
C GLY A 185 -16.17 9.26 16.79
N LEU A 186 -14.95 9.75 16.62
CA LEU A 186 -14.35 10.00 15.29
C LEU A 186 -14.31 8.70 14.50
N LYS A 187 -14.84 8.76 13.28
CA LYS A 187 -14.70 7.70 12.28
C LYS A 187 -13.40 7.90 11.54
N ILE A 188 -12.58 6.86 11.52
CA ILE A 188 -11.24 6.87 10.93
C ILE A 188 -11.23 5.85 9.81
N SER A 189 -10.90 6.31 8.61
CA SER A 189 -10.65 5.47 7.44
C SER A 189 -9.19 5.03 7.42
N VAL A 190 -8.94 3.75 7.14
CA VAL A 190 -7.60 3.20 7.05
C VAL A 190 -7.46 2.42 5.76
N ASP A 191 -6.62 2.91 4.85
CA ASP A 191 -6.37 2.32 3.54
C ASP A 191 -5.10 1.46 3.57
N LEU A 192 -5.27 0.17 3.28
CA LEU A 192 -4.21 -0.85 3.31
C LEU A 192 -3.92 -1.33 1.88
N SER A 193 -2.76 -0.98 1.36
CA SER A 193 -2.30 -1.41 0.03
C SER A 193 -1.26 -2.53 0.15
N LEU A 194 -1.58 -3.73 -0.32
CA LEU A 194 -0.61 -4.84 -0.35
C LEU A 194 0.53 -4.51 -1.30
N ALA A 195 1.75 -4.57 -0.78
CA ALA A 195 2.97 -4.19 -1.50
C ALA A 195 4.00 -5.31 -1.47
N VAL A 196 4.78 -5.40 -2.54
CA VAL A 196 5.98 -6.24 -2.62
C VAL A 196 7.17 -5.33 -2.85
N LYS A 197 8.17 -5.41 -1.99
CA LYS A 197 9.43 -4.68 -2.18
C LYS A 197 10.29 -5.43 -3.20
N ILE A 198 10.74 -4.72 -4.22
CA ILE A 198 11.63 -5.26 -5.25
C ILE A 198 12.97 -4.54 -5.14
N ASN A 199 14.01 -5.30 -4.79
CA ASN A 199 15.38 -4.81 -4.51
C ASN A 199 16.42 -5.35 -5.50
N PHE A 200 16.00 -5.94 -6.62
CA PHE A 200 16.90 -6.42 -7.66
C PHE A 200 16.40 -5.97 -9.03
N ARG A 201 17.33 -5.58 -9.91
CA ARG A 201 17.01 -5.31 -11.32
C ARG A 201 16.58 -6.63 -11.93
N SER A 202 15.33 -6.73 -12.40
CA SER A 202 15.02 -7.81 -13.34
C SER A 202 15.83 -7.55 -14.61
N ALA A 203 16.56 -8.55 -15.11
CA ALA A 203 17.20 -8.46 -16.42
C ALA A 203 16.17 -8.26 -17.55
N THR A 204 14.87 -8.48 -17.27
CA THR A 204 13.74 -8.24 -18.18
C THR A 204 13.08 -6.87 -18.01
N MET A 205 13.45 -6.07 -17.00
CA MET A 205 13.00 -4.67 -16.88
C MET A 205 13.85 -3.77 -17.78
N ASP A 206 13.78 -4.02 -19.09
CA ASP A 206 14.20 -3.00 -20.05
C ASP A 206 12.95 -2.18 -20.38
N LEU A 207 12.62 -1.28 -19.45
CA LEU A 207 11.60 -0.27 -19.67
C LEU A 207 11.99 0.52 -20.93
N ASP A 208 11.40 0.16 -22.07
CA ASP A 208 11.58 0.84 -23.35
C ASP A 208 10.72 2.10 -23.37
N LEU A 209 11.10 2.95 -22.43
CA LEU A 209 10.48 4.20 -22.09
C LEU A 209 11.12 5.29 -22.97
N GLU A 210 11.04 5.13 -24.30
CA GLU A 210 11.72 6.01 -25.27
C GLU A 210 11.27 7.47 -25.22
N THR A 211 10.11 7.74 -24.62
CA THR A 211 9.61 9.09 -24.38
C THR A 211 10.50 9.87 -23.40
N PRO A 212 10.58 11.21 -23.48
CA PRO A 212 11.34 12.00 -22.52
C PRO A 212 10.95 11.76 -21.05
N ALA A 213 9.65 11.66 -20.76
CA ALA A 213 9.13 11.31 -19.43
C ALA A 213 9.55 9.89 -19.02
N GLY A 214 9.50 8.97 -19.98
CA GLY A 214 9.96 7.61 -19.81
C GLY A 214 11.45 7.51 -19.44
N LYS A 215 12.32 8.23 -20.13
CA LYS A 215 13.77 8.28 -19.81
C LYS A 215 14.03 8.81 -18.40
N VAL A 216 13.24 9.78 -17.94
CA VAL A 216 13.30 10.29 -16.56
C VAL A 216 12.86 9.22 -15.56
N ILE A 217 11.75 8.51 -15.83
CA ILE A 217 11.29 7.40 -14.99
C ILE A 217 12.34 6.28 -14.94
N LYS A 218 12.91 5.90 -16.07
CA LYS A 218 13.99 4.91 -16.16
C LYS A 218 15.20 5.34 -15.33
N SER A 219 15.67 6.57 -15.51
CA SER A 219 16.77 7.13 -14.72
C SER A 219 16.47 7.17 -13.22
N LEU A 220 15.22 7.45 -12.84
CA LEU A 220 14.79 7.48 -11.44
C LEU A 220 14.79 6.05 -10.86
N LEU A 221 14.16 5.10 -11.55
CA LEU A 221 14.16 3.69 -11.15
C LEU A 221 15.57 3.10 -11.09
N ASP A 222 16.44 3.45 -12.03
CA ASP A 222 17.85 3.05 -12.04
C ASP A 222 18.64 3.56 -10.83
N SER A 223 18.22 4.70 -10.26
CA SER A 223 18.85 5.35 -9.12
C SER A 223 18.30 4.90 -7.76
N LEU A 224 17.13 4.24 -7.75
CA LEU A 224 16.48 3.81 -6.52
C LEU A 224 17.04 2.46 -6.05
N PRO A 225 17.31 2.29 -4.74
CA PRO A 225 17.78 1.03 -4.18
C PRO A 225 16.71 -0.07 -4.20
N TYR A 226 15.44 0.32 -4.28
CA TYR A 226 14.28 -0.56 -4.40
C TYR A 226 13.03 0.25 -4.81
N TYR A 227 12.00 -0.44 -5.25
CA TYR A 227 10.65 0.11 -5.45
C TYR A 227 9.59 -0.88 -4.95
N TYR A 228 8.35 -0.42 -4.81
CA TYR A 228 7.22 -1.25 -4.38
C TYR A 228 6.30 -1.56 -5.55
N ALA A 229 6.07 -2.85 -5.81
CA ALA A 229 4.94 -3.29 -6.64
C ALA A 229 3.69 -3.35 -5.77
N VAL A 230 2.70 -2.52 -6.09
CA VAL A 230 1.43 -2.44 -5.36
C VAL A 230 0.35 -3.12 -6.18
N SER A 231 -0.35 -4.08 -5.58
CA SER A 231 -1.32 -4.87 -6.33
C SER A 231 -2.69 -4.18 -6.37
N ALA A 232 -3.23 -3.92 -7.57
CA ALA A 232 -4.61 -3.46 -7.74
C ALA A 232 -5.62 -4.56 -7.38
N TYR A 233 -6.69 -4.25 -6.63
CA TYR A 233 -7.77 -5.22 -6.34
C TYR A 233 -8.79 -5.35 -7.49
N ASN A 234 -8.60 -4.57 -8.56
CA ASN A 234 -9.47 -4.58 -9.75
C ASN A 234 -9.05 -5.64 -10.79
N HIS A 235 -10.04 -6.16 -11.50
CA HIS A 235 -10.00 -7.24 -12.50
C HIS A 235 -9.34 -6.88 -13.86
N LEU A 236 -8.46 -5.90 -13.96
CA LEU A 236 -8.05 -5.33 -15.26
C LEU A 236 -7.10 -6.20 -16.11
N PHE A 237 -7.05 -7.51 -15.91
CA PHE A 237 -6.30 -8.46 -16.75
C PHE A 237 -7.17 -9.57 -17.35
N ASP A 238 -8.47 -9.35 -17.54
CA ASP A 238 -9.31 -10.24 -18.38
C ASP A 238 -9.31 -9.87 -19.87
N ASP A 239 -8.70 -8.74 -20.27
CA ASP A 239 -8.59 -8.36 -21.68
C ASP A 239 -7.15 -8.59 -22.17
N CYS A 240 -6.79 -9.85 -22.36
CA CYS A 240 -5.78 -10.17 -23.37
C CYS A 240 -6.47 -10.03 -24.73
N PRO A 241 -6.03 -9.14 -25.64
CA PRO A 241 -6.60 -9.11 -26.97
C PRO A 241 -6.28 -10.44 -27.65
N ASP A 242 -7.31 -11.06 -28.24
CA ASP A 242 -7.21 -12.27 -29.04
C ASP A 242 -6.01 -12.19 -29.99
N ASP A 243 -5.26 -13.30 -30.06
CA ASP A 243 -4.23 -13.54 -31.07
C ASP A 243 -4.76 -13.16 -32.47
N GLU A 244 -4.24 -12.07 -33.03
CA GLU A 244 -4.10 -11.97 -34.48
C GLU A 244 -3.04 -12.97 -34.93
N SER A 245 -3.45 -14.24 -35.10
CA SER A 245 -2.80 -15.15 -36.04
C SER A 245 -3.76 -16.25 -36.49
N SER A 246 -4.60 -15.93 -37.47
CA SER A 246 -4.89 -16.91 -38.53
C SER A 246 -4.67 -16.21 -39.86
N ASP A 247 -3.48 -16.46 -40.39
CA ASP A 247 -3.01 -16.01 -41.69
C ASP A 247 -4.04 -16.21 -42.81
N LEU A 248 -4.09 -15.21 -43.67
CA LEU A 248 -4.26 -15.37 -45.11
C LEU A 248 -3.50 -16.61 -45.61
N PHE A 249 -4.19 -17.57 -46.22
CA PHE A 249 -3.79 -18.18 -47.49
C PHE A 249 -4.98 -18.98 -48.07
N GLN A 250 -5.53 -18.45 -49.17
CA GLN A 250 -6.34 -19.10 -50.23
C GLN A 250 -7.64 -19.83 -49.87
#